data_AF-A0A4S9EYS6-F1
#
_entry.id   AF-A0A4S9EYS6-F1
#
_cell.length_a   1.000
_cell.length_b   1.000
_cell.length_c   1.000
_cell.angle_alpha   90.00
_cell.angle_beta   90.00
_cell.angle_gamma   90.00
#
_symmetry.space_group_name_H-M   'P 1'
#
loop_
_entity.id
_entity.type
_entity.pdbx_description
1 polymer ?
#
loop_
_entity_poly.entity_id
_entity_poly.type
_entity_poly.pdbx_seq_one_letter_code
_entity_poly.pdbx_strand_id
1 'polypeptide(L)'
;MPVDIDHDELTTLTEDVFQALDNVADIDSPGVARLALTSISMLRYVENVVVDIASKDLDTMEELRNKQRAELAAAQANEARVTEALDVALRSLVDIAKSVCNLKKVVGGFARKLEAREAIAEELDAKICIAREIEANMRDRLQEPVDIPSFEYVAALQLVVCPALLTADRSSPS
;
A
#
# COMPACT_ATOMS: atom_id res chain seq x y z
N MET A 1 -43.68 -3.72 -26.27
CA MET A 1 -43.98 -2.83 -27.40
C MET A 1 -45.29 -2.13 -27.08
N PRO A 2 -45.35 -0.79 -27.08
CA PRO A 2 -46.64 -0.11 -26.98
C PRO A 2 -47.43 -0.44 -28.26
N VAL A 3 -48.65 -0.92 -28.09
CA VAL A 3 -49.58 -1.04 -29.22
C VAL A 3 -50.07 0.38 -29.46
N ASP A 4 -49.53 1.01 -30.49
CA ASP A 4 -49.95 2.33 -30.95
C ASP A 4 -51.31 2.12 -31.65
N ILE A 5 -52.38 2.19 -30.86
CA ILE A 5 -53.75 2.10 -31.38
C ILE A 5 -54.12 3.51 -31.78
N ASP A 6 -54.23 3.74 -33.08
CA ASP A 6 -54.69 5.01 -33.61
C ASP A 6 -56.09 5.29 -33.07
N HIS A 7 -56.18 6.29 -32.19
CA HIS A 7 -57.42 6.66 -31.54
C HIS A 7 -58.47 7.12 -32.55
N ASP A 8 -58.07 7.67 -33.70
CA ASP A 8 -59.00 8.08 -34.75
C ASP A 8 -59.56 6.84 -35.47
N GLU A 9 -58.74 5.83 -35.69
CA GLU A 9 -59.14 4.55 -36.30
C GLU A 9 -60.07 3.76 -35.37
N LEU A 10 -59.81 3.77 -34.06
CA LEU A 10 -60.68 3.17 -33.06
C LEU A 10 -62.02 3.91 -32.94
N THR A 11 -62.00 5.24 -33.00
CA THR A 11 -63.22 6.07 -32.96
C THR A 11 -64.08 5.82 -34.20
N THR A 12 -63.45 5.75 -35.37
CA THR A 12 -64.15 5.46 -36.64
C THR A 12 -64.76 4.06 -36.65
N LEU A 13 -64.04 3.04 -36.17
CA LEU A 13 -64.58 1.69 -36.04
C LEU A 13 -65.75 1.62 -35.04
N THR A 14 -65.67 2.42 -33.97
CA THR A 14 -66.75 2.50 -32.97
C THR A 14 -68.01 3.12 -33.60
N GLU A 15 -67.86 4.21 -34.33
CA GLU A 15 -68.96 4.88 -35.04
C GLU A 15 -69.58 3.99 -36.11
N ASP A 16 -68.77 3.26 -36.89
CA ASP A 16 -69.24 2.32 -37.92
C ASP A 16 -70.02 1.13 -37.32
N VAL A 17 -69.60 0.63 -36.15
CA VAL A 17 -70.32 -0.44 -35.44
C VAL A 17 -71.66 0.08 -34.92
N PHE A 18 -71.72 1.30 -34.37
CA PHE A 18 -72.98 1.90 -33.92
C PHE A 18 -73.92 2.22 -35.09
N GLN A 19 -73.40 2.73 -36.20
CA GLN A 19 -74.18 2.98 -37.42
C GLN A 19 -74.69 1.67 -38.03
N ALA A 20 -73.90 0.58 -38.01
CA ALA A 20 -74.34 -0.75 -38.43
C ALA A 20 -75.42 -1.33 -37.51
N LEU A 21 -75.36 -1.04 -36.20
CA LEU A 21 -76.40 -1.41 -35.24
C LEU A 21 -77.70 -0.62 -35.48
N ASP A 22 -77.61 0.68 -35.75
CA ASP A 22 -78.77 1.53 -36.09
C ASP A 22 -79.43 1.13 -37.41
N ASN A 23 -78.65 0.74 -38.42
CA ASN A 23 -79.18 0.25 -39.70
C ASN A 23 -79.86 -1.13 -39.60
N VAL A 24 -79.55 -1.88 -38.55
CA VAL A 24 -80.18 -3.17 -38.24
C VAL A 24 -81.37 -2.98 -37.29
N ALA A 25 -81.52 -1.82 -36.65
CA ALA A 25 -82.57 -1.47 -35.69
C ALA A 25 -83.94 -1.14 -36.31
N ASP A 26 -84.45 -2.01 -37.19
CA ASP A 26 -85.89 -2.27 -37.23
C ASP A 26 -86.18 -3.16 -35.99
N ILE A 27 -86.58 -2.49 -34.91
CA ILE A 27 -86.41 -2.91 -33.51
C ILE A 27 -87.24 -4.17 -33.13
N ASP A 28 -88.12 -4.63 -34.00
CA ASP A 28 -89.02 -5.76 -33.76
C ASP A 28 -88.52 -7.11 -34.33
N SER A 29 -87.33 -7.14 -34.95
CA SER A 29 -86.78 -8.36 -35.56
C SER A 29 -85.90 -9.19 -34.59
N PRO A 30 -86.16 -10.49 -34.40
CA PRO A 30 -85.35 -11.39 -33.57
C PRO A 30 -83.85 -11.47 -33.96
N GLY A 31 -83.47 -11.02 -35.16
CA GLY A 31 -82.08 -10.98 -35.62
C GLY A 31 -81.22 -9.95 -34.88
N VAL A 32 -81.76 -8.75 -34.66
CA VAL A 32 -81.07 -7.60 -34.03
C VAL A 32 -80.74 -7.92 -32.58
N ALA A 33 -81.72 -8.43 -31.84
CA ALA A 33 -81.56 -8.79 -30.43
C ALA A 33 -80.50 -9.90 -30.25
N ARG A 34 -80.44 -10.88 -31.16
CA ARG A 34 -79.41 -11.93 -31.11
C ARG A 34 -78.02 -11.40 -31.42
N LEU A 35 -77.90 -10.49 -32.39
CA LEU A 35 -76.63 -9.86 -32.71
C LEU A 35 -76.13 -9.02 -31.53
N ALA A 36 -76.97 -8.15 -30.97
CA ALA A 36 -76.64 -7.35 -29.79
C ALA A 36 -76.23 -8.22 -28.59
N LEU A 37 -76.97 -9.28 -28.29
CA LEU A 37 -76.65 -10.19 -27.19
C LEU A 37 -75.31 -10.91 -27.40
N THR A 38 -75.01 -11.30 -28.65
CA THR A 38 -73.75 -11.94 -29.02
C THR A 38 -72.58 -10.97 -28.88
N SER A 39 -72.73 -9.73 -29.38
CA SER A 39 -71.72 -8.68 -29.24
C SER A 39 -71.45 -8.33 -27.78
N ILE A 40 -72.49 -8.20 -26.95
CA ILE A 40 -72.34 -7.97 -25.50
C ILE A 40 -71.59 -9.12 -24.83
N SER A 41 -71.90 -10.37 -25.20
CA SER A 41 -71.23 -11.55 -24.64
C SER A 41 -69.75 -11.61 -25.04
N MET A 42 -69.42 -11.26 -26.28
CA MET A 42 -68.05 -11.17 -26.77
C MET A 42 -67.27 -10.06 -26.08
N LEU A 43 -67.87 -8.86 -25.91
CA LEU A 43 -67.25 -7.75 -25.20
C LEU A 43 -66.95 -8.11 -23.74
N ARG A 44 -67.88 -8.78 -23.05
CA ARG A 44 -67.67 -9.24 -21.68
C ARG A 44 -66.57 -10.31 -21.58
N TYR A 45 -66.46 -11.18 -22.57
CA TYR A 45 -65.34 -12.14 -22.63
C TYR A 45 -64.00 -11.41 -22.78
N VAL A 46 -63.91 -10.44 -23.68
CA VAL A 46 -62.69 -9.64 -23.89
C VAL A 46 -62.34 -8.84 -22.64
N GLU A 47 -63.32 -8.21 -21.99
CA GLU A 47 -63.16 -7.49 -20.71
C GLU A 47 -62.50 -8.40 -19.66
N ASN A 48 -63.05 -9.60 -19.45
CA ASN A 48 -62.50 -10.54 -18.48
C ASN A 48 -61.05 -10.93 -18.81
N VAL A 49 -60.76 -11.21 -20.09
CA VAL A 49 -59.39 -11.56 -20.51
C VAL A 49 -58.43 -10.39 -20.28
N VAL A 50 -58.83 -9.15 -20.58
CA VAL A 50 -58.00 -7.97 -20.37
C VAL A 50 -57.75 -7.75 -18.87
N VAL A 51 -58.77 -7.91 -18.03
CA VAL A 51 -58.63 -7.79 -16.57
C VAL A 51 -57.67 -8.86 -16.02
N ASP A 52 -57.79 -10.11 -16.48
CA ASP A 52 -56.90 -11.19 -16.06
C ASP A 52 -55.44 -10.93 -16.47
N ILE A 53 -55.22 -10.45 -17.70
CA ILE A 53 -53.88 -10.06 -18.18
C ILE A 53 -53.33 -8.91 -17.33
N ALA A 54 -54.11 -7.85 -17.12
CA ALA A 54 -53.68 -6.69 -16.35
C ALA A 54 -53.38 -7.05 -14.88
N SER A 55 -54.18 -7.94 -14.28
CA SER A 55 -53.94 -8.44 -12.92
C SER A 55 -52.61 -9.20 -12.84
N LYS A 56 -52.36 -10.09 -13.81
CA LYS A 56 -51.13 -10.88 -13.83
C LYS A 56 -49.89 -10.00 -14.10
N ASP A 57 -50.00 -9.02 -14.98
CA ASP A 57 -48.93 -8.06 -15.23
C ASP A 57 -48.63 -7.22 -13.98
N LEU A 58 -49.67 -6.82 -13.23
CA LEU A 58 -49.51 -6.10 -11.97
C LEU A 58 -48.78 -6.95 -10.92
N ASP A 59 -49.17 -8.22 -10.76
CA ASP A 59 -48.53 -9.16 -9.82
C ASP A 59 -47.05 -9.34 -10.15
N THR A 60 -46.73 -9.60 -11.43
CA THR A 60 -45.32 -9.78 -11.86
C THR A 60 -44.49 -8.51 -11.67
N MET A 61 -45.08 -7.33 -11.93
CA MET A 61 -44.40 -6.06 -11.73
C MET A 61 -44.15 -5.78 -10.24
N GLU A 62 -45.07 -6.18 -9.35
CA GLU A 62 -44.89 -6.07 -7.91
C GLU A 62 -43.80 -7.00 -7.38
N GLU A 63 -43.75 -8.24 -7.85
CA GLU A 63 -42.67 -9.19 -7.53
C GLU A 63 -41.29 -8.65 -7.95
N LEU A 64 -41.17 -8.14 -9.18
CA LEU A 64 -39.92 -7.54 -9.69
C LEU A 64 -39.50 -6.32 -8.87
N ARG A 65 -40.45 -5.45 -8.51
CA ARG A 65 -40.18 -4.29 -7.66
C ARG A 65 -39.66 -4.71 -6.28
N ASN A 66 -40.26 -5.73 -5.69
CA ASN A 66 -39.84 -6.25 -4.38
C ASN A 66 -38.44 -6.87 -4.46
N LYS A 67 -38.15 -7.62 -5.53
CA LYS A 67 -36.81 -8.16 -5.78
C LYS A 67 -35.77 -7.06 -5.95
N GLN A 68 -36.05 -6.04 -6.77
CA GLN A 68 -35.15 -4.89 -6.95
C GLN A 68 -34.89 -4.14 -5.64
N ARG A 69 -35.92 -3.96 -4.80
CA ARG A 69 -35.73 -3.34 -3.47
C ARG A 69 -34.83 -4.18 -2.57
N ALA A 70 -35.01 -5.50 -2.56
CA ALA A 70 -34.18 -6.40 -1.77
C ALA A 70 -32.71 -6.39 -2.26
N GLU A 71 -32.49 -6.44 -3.58
CA GLU A 71 -31.15 -6.35 -4.17
C GLU A 71 -30.49 -5.01 -3.88
N LEU A 72 -31.23 -3.90 -3.98
CA LEU A 72 -30.72 -2.57 -3.66
C LEU A 72 -30.34 -2.46 -2.17
N ALA A 73 -31.18 -2.97 -1.27
CA ALA A 73 -30.88 -2.98 0.15
C ALA A 73 -29.63 -3.81 0.47
N ALA A 74 -29.47 -4.97 -0.19
CA ALA A 74 -28.29 -5.82 -0.06
C ALA A 74 -27.03 -5.13 -0.60
N ALA A 75 -27.13 -4.44 -1.74
CA ALA A 75 -26.03 -3.69 -2.33
C ALA A 75 -25.58 -2.54 -1.42
N GLN A 76 -26.53 -1.77 -0.87
CA GLN A 76 -26.26 -0.68 0.07
C GLN A 76 -25.60 -1.18 1.36
N ALA A 77 -26.08 -2.29 1.92
CA ALA A 77 -25.47 -2.90 3.10
C ALA A 77 -24.02 -3.36 2.82
N ASN A 78 -23.77 -3.95 1.64
CA ASN A 78 -22.43 -4.35 1.26
C ASN A 78 -21.51 -3.15 1.00
N GLU A 79 -22.01 -2.09 0.39
CA GLU A 79 -21.27 -0.83 0.18
C GLU A 79 -20.84 -0.21 1.52
N ALA A 80 -21.75 -0.15 2.50
CA ALA A 80 -21.43 0.34 3.84
C ALA A 80 -20.31 -0.49 4.50
N ARG A 81 -20.40 -1.83 4.40
CA ARG A 81 -19.39 -2.75 4.94
C ARG A 81 -18.02 -2.58 4.26
N VAL A 82 -18.01 -2.42 2.94
CA VAL A 82 -16.77 -2.20 2.17
C VAL A 82 -16.14 -0.85 2.54
N THR A 83 -16.95 0.19 2.70
CA THR A 83 -16.49 1.52 3.08
C THR A 83 -15.86 1.51 4.48
N GLU A 84 -16.49 0.83 5.43
CA GLU A 84 -15.94 0.67 6.78
C GLU A 84 -14.61 -0.10 6.77
N ALA A 85 -14.55 -1.21 6.03
CA ALA A 85 -13.32 -1.99 5.90
C ALA A 85 -12.18 -1.18 5.26
N LEU A 86 -12.50 -0.35 4.26
CA LEU A 86 -11.54 0.53 3.61
C LEU A 86 -10.98 1.58 4.58
N ASP A 87 -11.84 2.20 5.40
CA ASP A 87 -11.40 3.19 6.38
C ASP A 87 -10.47 2.58 7.44
N VAL A 88 -10.79 1.38 7.95
CA VAL A 88 -9.90 0.63 8.85
C VAL A 88 -8.55 0.31 8.19
N ALA A 89 -8.56 -0.11 6.92
CA ALA A 89 -7.34 -0.40 6.17
C ALA A 89 -6.49 0.85 5.95
N LEU A 90 -7.10 2.00 5.63
CA LEU A 90 -6.41 3.28 5.45
C LEU A 90 -5.74 3.75 6.75
N ARG A 91 -6.44 3.67 7.89
CA ARG A 91 -5.84 3.99 9.19
C ARG A 91 -4.64 3.10 9.50
N SER A 92 -4.77 1.80 9.24
CA SER A 92 -3.69 0.83 9.44
C SER A 92 -2.47 1.16 8.56
N LEU A 93 -2.70 1.55 7.30
CA LEU A 93 -1.63 1.95 6.38
C LEU A 93 -0.89 3.21 6.87
N VAL A 94 -1.62 4.19 7.41
CA VAL A 94 -1.03 5.40 8.00
C VAL A 94 -0.13 5.04 9.18
N ASP A 95 -0.55 4.12 10.04
CA ASP A 95 0.26 3.69 11.19
C ASP A 95 1.49 2.88 10.76
N ILE A 96 1.37 2.04 9.73
CA ILE A 96 2.52 1.38 9.10
C ILE A 96 3.51 2.42 8.57
N ALA A 97 3.04 3.46 7.86
CA ALA A 97 3.90 4.51 7.33
C ALA A 97 4.65 5.27 8.45
N LYS A 98 3.99 5.56 9.57
CA LYS A 98 4.64 6.14 10.75
C LYS A 98 5.71 5.20 11.32
N SER A 99 5.39 3.91 11.45
CA SER A 99 6.32 2.90 11.95
C SER A 99 7.57 2.79 11.09
N VAL A 100 7.40 2.76 9.76
CA VAL A 100 8.51 2.74 8.80
C VAL A 100 9.37 4.00 8.91
N CYS A 101 8.76 5.17 9.09
CA CYS A 101 9.50 6.42 9.29
C CYS A 101 10.34 6.38 10.59
N ASN A 102 9.77 5.85 11.68
CA ASN A 102 10.49 5.69 12.94
C ASN A 102 11.64 4.67 12.81
N LEU A 103 11.40 3.54 12.14
CA LEU A 103 12.43 2.55 11.86
C LEU A 103 13.59 3.15 11.07
N LYS A 104 13.31 3.95 10.03
CA LYS A 104 14.33 4.66 9.24
C LYS A 104 15.21 5.56 10.13
N LYS A 105 14.61 6.27 11.08
CA LYS A 105 15.37 7.11 12.04
C LYS A 105 16.28 6.26 12.93
N VAL A 106 15.78 5.15 13.45
CA VAL A 106 16.56 4.22 14.29
C VAL A 106 17.73 3.63 13.51
N VAL A 107 17.49 3.14 12.28
CA VAL A 107 18.53 2.60 11.40
C VAL A 107 19.59 3.66 11.08
N GLY A 108 19.17 4.90 10.76
CA GLY A 108 20.12 6.01 10.56
C GLY A 108 20.91 6.38 11.82
N GLY A 109 20.37 6.13 13.01
CA GLY A 109 21.11 6.23 14.27
C GLY A 109 22.17 5.14 14.44
N PHE A 110 21.86 3.91 14.05
CA PHE A 110 22.83 2.80 14.04
C PHE A 110 23.94 3.01 13.01
N ALA A 111 23.60 3.46 11.79
CA ALA A 111 24.59 3.74 10.75
C ALA A 111 25.67 4.72 11.24
N ARG A 112 25.25 5.87 11.81
CA ARG A 112 26.19 6.87 12.37
C ARG A 112 27.05 6.32 13.51
N LYS A 113 26.48 5.46 14.37
CA LYS A 113 27.25 4.81 15.44
C LYS A 113 28.27 3.80 14.88
N LEU A 114 27.93 3.12 13.80
CA LEU A 114 28.82 2.20 13.11
C LEU A 114 29.99 2.96 12.49
N GLU A 115 29.69 4.02 11.74
CA GLU A 115 30.71 4.92 11.14
C GLU A 115 31.68 5.46 12.21
N ALA A 116 31.15 5.91 13.35
CA ALA A 116 31.99 6.38 14.46
C ALA A 116 32.89 5.27 15.04
N ARG A 117 32.40 4.02 15.10
CA ARG A 117 33.21 2.88 15.57
C ARG A 117 34.27 2.47 14.56
N GLU A 118 33.95 2.56 13.27
CA GLU A 118 34.90 2.30 12.19
C GLU A 118 36.06 3.30 12.23
N ALA A 119 35.77 4.60 12.36
CA ALA A 119 36.80 5.64 12.50
C ALA A 119 37.72 5.41 13.73
N ILE A 120 37.16 4.96 14.86
CA ILE A 120 37.95 4.61 16.05
C ILE A 120 38.84 3.39 15.78
N ALA A 121 38.32 2.38 15.08
CA ALA A 121 39.09 1.19 14.72
C ALA A 121 40.27 1.55 13.80
N GLU A 122 40.03 2.40 12.79
CA GLU A 122 41.09 2.91 11.91
C GLU A 122 42.16 3.70 12.67
N GLU A 123 41.76 4.57 13.61
CA GLU A 123 42.71 5.32 14.45
C GLU A 123 43.56 4.38 15.33
N LEU A 124 42.95 3.34 15.90
CA LEU A 124 43.65 2.35 16.71
C LEU A 124 44.62 1.53 15.86
N ASP A 125 44.23 1.10 14.67
CA ASP A 125 45.09 0.37 13.74
C ASP A 125 46.30 1.22 13.34
N ALA A 126 46.09 2.51 13.05
CA ALA A 126 47.19 3.43 12.76
C ALA A 126 48.19 3.54 13.94
N LYS A 127 47.68 3.66 15.18
CA LYS A 127 48.52 3.69 16.39
C LYS A 127 49.30 2.38 16.60
N ILE A 128 48.67 1.24 16.34
CA ILE A 128 49.32 -0.08 16.43
C ILE A 128 50.44 -0.20 15.41
N CYS A 129 50.22 0.25 14.16
CA CYS A 129 51.24 0.28 13.12
C CYS A 129 52.46 1.11 13.55
N ILE A 130 52.23 2.33 14.04
CA ILE A 130 53.31 3.20 14.56
C ILE A 130 54.05 2.54 15.73
N ALA A 131 53.31 1.95 16.68
CA ALA A 131 53.94 1.28 17.84
C ALA A 131 54.83 0.10 17.41
N ARG A 132 54.39 -0.70 16.44
CA ARG A 132 55.18 -1.80 15.87
C ARG A 132 56.43 -1.30 15.15
N GLU A 133 56.33 -0.21 14.41
CA GLU A 133 57.47 0.40 13.72
C GLU A 133 58.50 0.95 14.71
N ILE A 134 58.04 1.60 15.79
CA ILE A 134 58.90 2.06 16.88
C ILE A 134 59.60 0.88 17.56
N GLU A 135 58.87 -0.20 17.86
CA GLU A 135 59.44 -1.40 18.47
C GLU A 135 60.51 -2.04 17.56
N ALA A 136 60.24 -2.15 16.26
CA ALA A 136 61.19 -2.67 15.29
C ALA A 136 62.47 -1.82 15.24
N ASN A 137 62.34 -0.48 15.19
CA ASN A 137 63.49 0.43 15.20
C ASN A 137 64.32 0.30 16.51
N MET A 138 63.66 0.25 17.66
CA MET A 138 64.34 0.04 18.95
C MET A 138 65.07 -1.31 19.00
N ARG A 139 64.46 -2.37 18.46
CA ARG A 139 65.09 -3.69 18.35
C ARG A 139 66.34 -3.63 17.48
N ASP A 140 66.26 -3.01 16.30
CA ASP A 140 67.40 -2.87 15.38
C ASP A 140 68.56 -2.11 16.05
N ARG A 141 68.27 -1.00 16.75
CA ARG A 141 69.28 -0.23 17.51
C ARG A 141 69.92 -0.99 18.67
N LEU A 142 69.21 -1.93 19.28
CA LEU A 142 69.78 -2.80 20.33
C LEU A 142 70.59 -3.97 19.74
N GLN A 143 70.44 -4.22 18.44
CA GLN A 143 71.15 -5.27 17.71
C GLN A 143 72.36 -4.73 16.94
N GLU A 144 72.51 -3.41 16.82
CA GLU A 144 73.75 -2.77 16.38
C GLU A 144 74.88 -3.12 17.37
N PRO A 145 76.02 -3.65 16.90
CA PRO A 145 77.15 -3.95 17.77
C PRO A 145 77.64 -2.65 18.39
N VAL A 146 77.56 -2.56 19.72
CA VAL A 146 78.28 -1.54 20.46
C VAL A 146 79.76 -1.82 20.22
N ASP A 147 80.43 -0.96 19.44
CA ASP A 147 81.89 -0.92 19.35
C ASP A 147 82.43 -0.51 20.74
N ILE A 148 82.52 -1.50 21.63
CA ILE A 148 83.24 -1.35 22.88
C ILE A 148 84.71 -1.26 22.49
N PRO A 149 85.39 -0.11 22.70
CA PRO A 149 86.81 -0.03 22.40
C PRO A 149 87.51 -1.14 23.19
N SER A 150 88.35 -1.90 22.50
CA SER A 150 89.04 -3.06 23.06
C SER A 150 89.74 -2.68 24.38
N PHE A 151 89.85 -3.65 25.29
CA PHE A 151 90.49 -3.48 26.61
C PHE A 151 91.91 -2.87 26.50
N GLU A 152 92.56 -3.03 25.34
CA GLU A 152 93.86 -2.44 25.01
C GLU A 152 93.84 -0.90 24.92
N TYR A 153 92.75 -0.29 24.45
CA TYR A 153 92.63 1.18 24.35
C TYR A 153 92.46 1.83 25.73
N VAL A 154 91.77 1.14 26.65
CA VAL A 154 91.62 1.57 28.06
C VAL A 154 92.94 1.41 28.81
N ALA A 155 93.67 0.31 28.59
CA ALA A 155 95.00 0.10 29.15
C ALA A 155 96.03 1.13 28.64
N ALA A 156 95.96 1.52 27.37
CA ALA A 156 96.84 2.54 26.78
C ALA A 156 96.60 3.94 27.40
N LEU A 157 95.35 4.33 27.65
CA LEU A 157 95.04 5.59 28.33
C LEU A 157 95.50 5.59 29.80
N GLN A 158 95.43 4.46 30.48
CA GLN A 158 95.90 4.33 31.87
C GLN A 158 97.44 4.41 31.97
N LEU A 159 98.16 3.91 30.95
CA LEU A 159 99.62 4.02 30.83
C LEU A 159 100.11 5.43 30.45
N VAL A 160 99.27 6.25 29.80
CA VAL A 160 99.60 7.66 29.48
C VAL A 160 99.35 8.59 30.66
N VAL A 161 98.36 8.30 31.51
CA VAL A 161 98.01 9.16 32.67
C VAL A 161 98.90 8.87 33.89
N CYS A 162 99.37 7.63 34.09
CA CYS A 162 100.16 7.26 35.28
C CYS A 162 101.59 7.85 35.39
N PRO A 163 102.33 8.20 34.34
CA PRO A 163 103.64 8.86 34.51
C PRO A 163 103.54 10.35 34.85
N ALA A 164 102.43 11.02 34.50
CA ALA A 164 102.30 12.47 34.66
C ALA A 164 102.04 12.93 36.12
N LEU A 165 101.66 12.01 37.01
CA LEU A 165 101.40 12.31 38.43
C LEU A 165 102.58 11.97 39.36
N LEU A 166 103.66 11.38 38.85
CA LEU A 166 104.82 10.93 39.66
C LEU A 166 106.06 11.84 39.56
N THR A 167 106.01 12.95 38.84
CA THR A 167 107.12 13.91 38.71
C THR A 167 106.90 15.27 39.37
N ALA A 168 105.83 15.46 40.15
CA ALA A 168 105.52 16.74 40.81
C ALA A 168 105.68 16.75 42.34
N ASP A 169 106.42 15.80 42.94
CA ASP A 169 106.61 15.73 44.40
C ASP A 169 108.06 15.47 44.82
N ARG A 170 109.02 16.29 44.34
CA ARG A 170 110.34 16.46 44.99
C ARG A 170 110.97 17.82 44.67
N SER A 171 110.56 18.87 45.38
CA SER A 171 111.45 20.00 45.68
C SER A 171 110.89 20.89 46.80
N SER A 172 111.15 20.50 48.04
CA SER A 172 111.38 21.34 49.22
C SER A 172 112.34 20.52 50.11
N PRO A 173 113.25 21.08 50.93
CA PRO A 173 113.28 22.43 51.50
C PRO A 173 114.68 23.13 51.49
N SER A 174 114.72 24.43 51.80
CA SER A 174 115.54 25.07 52.86
C SER A 174 115.12 26.52 53.00
#